data_AF-A0A3G5UGD2-F1
#
_entry.id   AF-A0A3G5UGD2-F1
#
_cell.length_a   1.000
_cell.length_b   1.000
_cell.length_c   1.000
_cell.angle_alpha   90.00
_cell.angle_beta   90.00
_cell.angle_gamma   90.00
#
_symmetry.space_group_name_H-M   'P 1'
#
loop_
_entity.id
_entity.type
_entity.pdbx_description
1 polymer ?
#
loop_
_entity_poly.entity_id
_entity_poly.type
_entity_poly.pdbx_seq_one_letter_code
_entity_poly.pdbx_strand_id
1 'polypeptide(L)' 'MKERGSLGGFDEIIENIDQLTGEDARAFLKFIHGYLSIVGVGDGTFTESDFVEKVAGLYKKDVAKVIELRKEQIKKSP' A
#
# COMPACT_ATOMS: atom_id res chain seq x y z
N MET A 1 -11.49 -17.35 22.15
CA MET A 1 -10.42 -17.50 21.14
C MET A 1 -11.02 -17.02 19.82
N LYS A 2 -10.80 -15.75 19.44
CA LYS A 2 -11.41 -15.17 18.23
C LYS A 2 -10.49 -15.40 17.04
N GLU A 3 -11.08 -15.84 15.94
CA GLU A 3 -10.48 -16.22 14.66
C GLU A 3 -9.58 -15.10 14.10
N ARG A 4 -8.29 -15.16 14.42
CA ARG A 4 -7.25 -14.26 13.89
C ARG A 4 -6.66 -14.75 12.55
N GLY A 5 -7.36 -15.63 11.83
CA GLY A 5 -6.80 -16.30 10.66
C GLY A 5 -6.88 -15.51 9.36
N SER A 6 -7.88 -14.63 9.19
CA SER A 6 -8.15 -13.97 7.90
C SER A 6 -8.30 -12.45 7.98
N LEU A 7 -8.74 -11.91 9.13
CA LEU A 7 -8.89 -10.47 9.34
C LEU A 7 -7.58 -9.75 9.68
N GLY A 8 -6.60 -10.45 10.27
CA GLY A 8 -5.37 -9.81 10.75
C GLY A 8 -4.52 -9.14 9.66
N GLY A 9 -4.57 -9.64 8.42
CA GLY A 9 -3.88 -9.01 7.30
C GLY A 9 -4.59 -7.78 6.74
N PHE A 10 -5.91 -7.68 6.94
CA PHE A 10 -6.69 -6.50 6.53
C PHE A 10 -6.59 -5.41 7.59
N ASP A 11 -6.59 -5.77 8.87
CA ASP A 11 -6.35 -4.85 9.99
C ASP A 11 -4.99 -4.15 9.85
N GLU A 12 -3.93 -4.89 9.48
CA GLU A 12 -2.59 -4.34 9.20
C GLU A 12 -2.58 -3.32 8.05
N ILE A 13 -3.37 -3.58 7.00
CA ILE A 13 -3.52 -2.64 5.88
C ILE A 13 -4.18 -1.34 6.33
N ILE A 14 -5.23 -1.42 7.16
CA ILE A 14 -5.92 -0.24 7.70
C ILE A 14 -5.00 0.57 8.60
N GLU A 15 -4.27 -0.07 9.52
CA GLU A 15 -3.31 0.61 10.42
C GLU A 15 -2.18 1.32 9.66
N ASN A 16 -1.74 0.76 8.53
CA ASN A 16 -0.76 1.37 7.64
C ASN A 16 -1.33 2.59 6.92
N ILE A 17 -2.60 2.56 6.50
CA ILE A 17 -3.28 3.70 5.86
C ILE A 17 -3.42 4.87 6.83
N ASP A 18 -3.80 4.60 8.09
CA ASP A 18 -3.97 5.63 9.12
C ASP A 18 -2.67 6.38 9.46
N GLN A 19 -1.52 5.81 9.11
CA GLN A 19 -0.19 6.39 9.33
C GLN A 19 0.36 7.16 8.13
N LEU A 20 -0.38 7.23 7.01
CA LEU A 20 0.06 7.96 5.82
C LEU A 20 0.01 9.48 6.05
N THR A 21 1.05 10.17 5.62
CA THR A 21 1.02 11.63 5.49
C THR A 21 0.28 12.04 4.20
N GLY A 22 -0.09 13.31 4.10
CA GLY A 22 -0.71 13.84 2.87
C GLY A 22 0.19 13.69 1.63
N GLU A 23 1.52 13.71 1.79
CA GLU A 23 2.46 13.46 0.70
C GLU A 23 2.48 11.99 0.27
N ASP A 24 2.47 11.06 1.25
CA ASP A 24 2.39 9.63 0.96
C ASP A 24 1.11 9.28 0.21
N ALA A 25 -0.04 9.76 0.71
CA ALA A 25 -1.34 9.52 0.09
C ALA A 25 -1.37 10.04 -1.35
N ARG A 26 -0.77 11.21 -1.62
CA ARG A 26 -0.66 11.76 -2.98
C ARG A 26 0.22 10.90 -3.88
N ALA A 27 1.34 10.38 -3.37
CA ALA A 27 2.21 9.49 -4.14
C ALA A 27 1.51 8.15 -4.45
N PHE A 28 0.84 7.55 -3.48
CA PHE A 28 0.05 6.33 -3.67
C PHE A 28 -1.06 6.53 -4.69
N LEU A 29 -1.80 7.63 -4.63
CA LEU A 29 -2.87 7.91 -5.59
C LEU A 29 -2.34 8.02 -7.02
N LYS A 30 -1.17 8.66 -7.23
CA LYS A 30 -0.51 8.70 -8.54
C LYS A 30 -0.11 7.31 -9.02
N PHE A 31 0.39 6.47 -8.12
CA PHE A 31 0.81 5.11 -8.43
C PHE A 31 -0.38 4.24 -8.84
N ILE A 32 -1.46 4.25 -8.04
CA ILE A 32 -2.72 3.55 -8.33
C ILE A 32 -3.29 3.99 -9.69
N HIS A 33 -3.34 5.30 -9.94
CA HIS A 33 -3.82 5.84 -11.21
C HIS A 33 -2.96 5.39 -12.40
N GLY A 34 -1.63 5.32 -12.23
CA GLY A 34 -0.72 4.78 -13.23
C GLY A 34 -1.04 3.33 -13.58
N TYR A 35 -1.25 2.46 -12.58
CA TYR A 35 -1.60 1.07 -12.83
C TYR A 35 -2.99 0.89 -13.44
N LEU A 36 -3.99 1.69 -13.03
CA LEU A 36 -5.31 1.69 -13.66
C LEU A 36 -5.22 2.03 -15.16
N SER A 37 -4.34 2.96 -15.54
CA SER A 37 -4.10 3.29 -16.94
C SER A 37 -3.50 2.12 -17.73
N ILE A 38 -2.71 1.27 -17.09
CA ILE A 38 -2.14 0.05 -17.70
C ILE A 38 -3.22 -1.02 -17.87
N VAL A 39 -4.10 -1.21 -16.88
CA VAL A 39 -5.25 -2.14 -17.00
C VAL A 39 -6.20 -1.71 -18.11
N GLY A 40 -6.51 -0.41 -18.20
CA GLY A 40 -7.47 0.11 -19.18
C GLY A 40 -6.95 0.23 -20.61
N VAL A 41 -5.62 0.31 -20.80
CA VAL A 41 -4.97 0.46 -22.12
C VAL A 41 -4.23 -0.82 -22.57
N GLY A 42 -4.00 -1.75 -21.65
CA GLY A 42 -3.16 -2.94 -21.85
C GLY A 42 -3.71 -3.94 -22.86
N ASP A 43 -2.81 -4.70 -23.46
CA ASP A 43 -3.06 -5.76 -24.44
C ASP A 43 -3.65 -7.05 -23.85
N GLY A 44 -4.09 -7.02 -22.59
CA GLY A 44 -4.61 -8.17 -21.83
C GLY A 44 -3.57 -8.90 -20.98
N THR A 45 -2.30 -8.48 -20.97
CA THR A 45 -1.26 -9.10 -20.12
C THR A 45 -1.28 -8.66 -18.65
N PHE A 46 -1.95 -7.55 -18.32
CA PHE A 46 -2.10 -7.03 -16.96
C PHE A 46 -3.58 -6.88 -16.63
N THR A 47 -4.09 -7.76 -15.76
CA THR A 47 -5.53 -7.89 -15.47
C THR A 47 -5.96 -7.05 -14.27
N GLU A 48 -7.28 -6.92 -14.07
CA GLU A 48 -7.85 -6.35 -12.84
C GLU A 48 -7.42 -7.11 -11.58
N SER A 49 -7.24 -8.43 -11.68
CA SER A 49 -6.76 -9.24 -10.55
C SER A 49 -5.32 -8.90 -10.19
N ASP A 50 -4.44 -8.76 -11.19
CA ASP A 50 -3.04 -8.35 -10.99
C ASP A 50 -2.95 -6.95 -10.37
N PHE A 51 -3.84 -6.06 -10.80
CA PHE A 51 -3.97 -4.73 -10.22
C PHE A 51 -4.32 -4.78 -8.74
N VAL A 52 -5.36 -5.52 -8.36
CA VAL A 52 -5.78 -5.65 -6.96
C VAL A 52 -4.66 -6.24 -6.11
N GLU A 53 -3.99 -7.30 -6.58
CA GLU A 53 -2.87 -7.91 -5.85
C GLU A 53 -1.70 -6.94 -5.67
N LYS A 54 -1.36 -6.18 -6.73
CA LYS A 54 -0.29 -5.18 -6.68
C LYS A 54 -0.59 -4.06 -5.70
N VAL A 55 -1.82 -3.53 -5.72
CA VAL A 55 -2.26 -2.46 -4.81
C VAL A 55 -2.31 -2.94 -3.37
N ALA A 56 -2.84 -4.15 -3.12
CA ALA A 56 -2.83 -4.75 -1.79
C ALA A 56 -1.40 -4.96 -1.26
N GLY A 57 -0.48 -5.41 -2.13
CA GLY A 57 0.94 -5.58 -1.81
C GLY A 57 1.63 -4.27 -1.39
N LEU A 58 1.31 -3.17 -2.07
CA LEU A 58 1.81 -1.84 -1.73
C LEU A 58 1.41 -1.44 -0.30
N TYR A 59 0.13 -1.57 0.05
CA TYR A 59 -0.34 -1.21 1.38
C TYR A 59 0.20 -2.12 2.48
N LYS A 60 0.36 -3.42 2.20
CA LYS A 60 0.81 -4.38 3.20
C LYS A 60 2.31 -4.30 3.46
N LYS A 61 3.14 -4.19 2.41
CA LYS A 61 4.61 -4.29 2.52
C LYS A 61 5.30 -2.95 2.39
N ASP A 62 4.99 -2.20 1.34
CA ASP A 62 5.78 -1.03 0.97
C ASP A 62 5.44 0.19 1.85
N VAL A 63 4.16 0.40 2.17
CA VAL A 63 3.72 1.43 3.14
C VAL A 63 4.33 1.19 4.51
N ALA A 64 4.23 -0.04 5.03
CA ALA A 64 4.80 -0.41 6.32
C ALA A 64 6.29 -0.05 6.39
N LYS A 65 7.04 -0.43 5.34
CA LYS A 65 8.47 -0.14 5.24
C LYS A 65 8.77 1.36 5.18
N VAL A 66 8.00 2.14 4.43
CA VAL A 66 8.17 3.61 4.37
C VAL A 66 7.92 4.25 5.74
N ILE A 67 6.88 3.82 6.45
CA ILE A 67 6.56 4.29 7.80
C ILE A 67 7.71 3.97 8.76
N GLU A 68 8.25 2.75 8.73
CA GLU A 68 9.38 2.35 9.57
C GLU A 68 10.62 3.20 9.28
N LEU A 69 11.00 3.35 8.00
CA LEU A 69 12.14 4.17 7.61
C LEU A 69 12.00 5.63 8.06
N ARG A 70 10.78 6.18 8.01
CA ARG A 70 10.51 7.53 8.54
C ARG A 70 10.70 7.60 10.05
N LYS A 71 10.17 6.63 10.81
CA LYS A 71 10.35 6.55 12.26
C LYS A 71 11.84 6.47 12.63
N GLU A 72 12.63 5.70 11.86
CA GLU A 72 14.08 5.61 12.05
C GLU A 72 14.82 6.91 11.73
N GLN A 73 14.41 7.64 10.69
CA GLN A 73 15.02 8.93 10.35
C GLN A 73 14.71 10.01 11.39
N ILE A 74 13.48 10.04 11.92
CA ILE A 74 13.10 10.97 13.00
C ILE A 74 13.93 10.70 14.25
N LYS A 75 14.16 9.43 14.61
CA LYS A 75 15.03 9.05 15.74
C LYS A 75 16.50 9.45 15.57
N LYS A 76 16.95 9.66 14.33
CA LYS A 76 18.34 10.02 14.00
C LYS A 76 18.57 11.52 13.83
N SER A 77 17.51 12.35 13.78
CA SER A 77 17.64 13.80 13.85
C SER A 77 17.70 14.26 15.32
N PRO A 78 18.71 15.06 15.73
CA PRO A 78 18.84 15.59 17.09
C PRO A 78 17.67 16.45 17.54
#